data_AF-A0A9E3S8J1-F1
#
_entry.id   AF-A0A9E3S8J1-F1
#
_cell.length_a   1.000
_cell.length_b   1.000
_cell.length_c   1.000
_cell.angle_alpha   90.00
_cell.angle_beta   90.00
_cell.angle_gamma   90.00
#
_symmetry.space_group_name_H-M   'P 1'
#
loop_
_entity.id
_entity.type
_entity.pdbx_description
1 polymer ?
#
loop_
_entity_poly.entity_id
_entity_poly.type
_entity_poly.pdbx_seq_one_letter_code
_entity_poly.pdbx_strand_id
1 'polypeptide(L)'
;EPLYDIKPMARAIKQVQDEGHPVANVATYHAQYQFLGRLEAPLAELRGAEVEAWLNTHPEGYAVMYLKDTQALATIPARHKQAYRGGAAVLVDTQTAARLLAARVE
;
A
#
# COMPACT_ATOMS: atom_id res chain seq x y z
N GLU A 1 -3.13 23.67 -5.22
CA GLU A 1 -3.15 22.49 -4.34
C GLU A 1 -1.73 21.96 -4.15
N PRO A 2 -1.40 21.28 -3.04
CA PRO A 2 -0.10 20.64 -2.90
C PRO A 2 0.09 19.61 -4.01
N LEU A 3 1.25 19.62 -4.68
CA LEU A 3 1.57 18.68 -5.76
C LEU A 3 1.64 17.21 -5.29
N TYR A 4 1.74 16.97 -3.97
CA TYR A 4 1.82 15.64 -3.37
C TYR A 4 1.06 15.56 -2.04
N ASP A 5 -0.28 15.66 -2.07
CA ASP A 5 -1.09 15.34 -0.89
C ASP A 5 -1.21 13.82 -0.69
N ILE A 6 -0.55 13.31 0.34
CA ILE A 6 -0.60 11.89 0.74
C ILE A 6 -1.58 11.63 1.89
N LYS A 7 -2.25 12.67 2.40
CA LYS A 7 -3.25 12.55 3.46
C LYS A 7 -4.42 11.64 3.06
N PRO A 8 -4.90 11.60 1.79
CA PRO A 8 -5.92 10.63 1.39
C PRO A 8 -5.46 9.17 1.57
N MET A 9 -4.24 8.82 1.13
CA MET A 9 -3.65 7.50 1.38
C MET A 9 -3.56 7.19 2.88
N ALA A 10 -3.09 8.14 3.68
CA ALA A 10 -2.96 7.94 5.12
C ALA A 10 -4.33 7.69 5.81
N ARG A 11 -5.39 8.36 5.36
CA ARG A 11 -6.77 8.10 5.85
C ARG A 11 -7.30 6.74 5.40
N ALA A 12 -7.01 6.32 4.18
CA ALA A 12 -7.40 5.00 3.70
C ALA A 12 -6.71 3.88 4.49
N ILE A 13 -5.43 4.06 4.83
CA ILE A 13 -4.69 3.14 5.72
C ILE A 13 -5.36 3.08 7.10
N LYS A 14 -5.72 4.25 7.67
CA LYS A 14 -6.45 4.29 8.94
C LYS A 14 -7.77 3.51 8.88
N GLN A 15 -8.56 3.68 7.82
CA GLN A 15 -9.84 2.96 7.67
C GLN A 15 -9.62 1.44 7.67
N VAL A 16 -8.60 0.95 6.97
CA VAL A 16 -8.25 -0.47 6.98
C VAL A 16 -7.85 -0.96 8.38
N GLN A 17 -7.04 -0.18 9.10
CA GLN A 17 -6.65 -0.52 10.47
C GLN A 17 -7.82 -0.47 11.46
N ASP A 18 -8.73 0.50 11.31
CA ASP A 18 -9.94 0.63 12.13
C ASP A 18 -10.91 -0.55 11.91
N GLU A 19 -10.86 -1.18 10.73
CA GLU A 19 -11.57 -2.45 10.43
C GLU A 19 -10.86 -3.69 11.00
N GLY A 20 -9.70 -3.54 11.64
CA GLY A 20 -8.95 -4.62 12.27
C GLY A 20 -7.94 -5.32 11.35
N HIS A 21 -7.69 -4.78 10.15
CA HIS A 21 -6.79 -5.38 9.18
C HIS A 21 -5.36 -4.80 9.28
N PRO A 22 -4.32 -5.65 9.30
CA PRO A 22 -2.94 -5.17 9.31
C PRO A 22 -2.56 -4.60 7.94
N VAL A 23 -1.67 -3.61 7.94
CA VAL A 23 -1.21 -2.95 6.71
C VAL A 23 0.30 -3.01 6.61
N ALA A 24 0.80 -3.49 5.47
CA ALA A 24 2.21 -3.44 5.12
C ALA A 24 2.53 -2.28 4.18
N ASN A 25 3.74 -1.72 4.28
CA ASN A 25 4.35 -0.82 3.32
C ASN A 25 5.45 -1.57 2.56
N VAL A 26 5.24 -1.83 1.28
CA VAL A 26 6.14 -2.63 0.43
C VAL A 26 7.19 -1.72 -0.24
N ALA A 27 8.03 -1.10 0.59
CA ALA A 27 9.20 -0.29 0.24
C ALA A 27 9.85 0.22 1.53
N THR A 28 10.91 1.05 1.40
CA THR A 28 11.37 1.90 2.50
C THR A 28 10.23 2.73 3.06
N TYR A 29 10.04 2.71 4.38
CA TYR A 29 9.02 3.49 5.07
C TYR A 29 9.64 4.65 5.85
N HIS A 30 9.25 5.87 5.52
CA HIS A 30 9.74 7.11 6.14
C HIS A 30 8.69 7.73 7.09
N ALA A 31 7.81 6.91 7.66
CA ALA A 31 6.68 7.34 8.48
C ALA A 31 5.72 8.35 7.79
N GLN A 32 5.72 8.39 6.45
CA GLN A 32 4.98 9.39 5.66
C GLN A 32 3.47 9.34 5.87
N TYR A 33 2.93 8.24 6.39
CA TYR A 33 1.50 8.08 6.67
C TYR A 33 1.16 8.18 8.16
N GLN A 34 2.09 7.87 9.07
CA GLN A 34 1.83 7.70 10.50
C GLN A 34 1.10 8.89 11.11
N PHE A 35 1.71 10.07 11.00
CA PHE A 35 1.16 11.30 11.57
C PHE A 35 -0.11 11.77 10.84
N LEU A 36 -0.07 11.78 9.50
CA LEU A 36 -1.18 12.29 8.68
C LEU A 36 -2.45 11.44 8.80
N GLY A 37 -2.28 10.13 9.01
CA GLY A 37 -3.36 9.18 9.21
C GLY A 37 -3.81 9.07 10.66
N ARG A 38 -3.02 9.58 11.62
CA ARG A 38 -3.20 9.29 13.06
C ARG A 38 -3.24 7.77 13.30
N LEU A 39 -2.30 7.06 12.69
CA LEU A 39 -2.23 5.60 12.77
C LEU A 39 -1.80 5.20 14.18
N GLU A 40 -2.58 4.33 14.82
CA GLU A 40 -2.27 3.78 16.15
C GLU A 40 -1.45 2.50 16.04
N ALA A 41 -1.70 1.69 15.01
CA ALA A 41 -0.90 0.53 14.67
C ALA A 41 0.20 0.91 13.65
N PRO A 42 1.45 0.42 13.81
CA PRO A 42 2.50 0.63 12.83
C PRO A 42 2.18 -0.11 11.52
N LEU A 43 2.71 0.40 10.41
CA LEU A 43 2.78 -0.35 9.17
C LEU A 43 3.93 -1.35 9.23
N ALA A 44 3.74 -2.57 8.75
CA ALA A 44 4.83 -3.51 8.54
C ALA A 44 5.69 -3.03 7.35
N GLU A 45 6.94 -2.67 7.58
CA GLU A 45 7.86 -2.28 6.50
C GLU A 45 8.47 -3.53 5.86
N LEU A 46 8.20 -3.78 4.58
CA LEU A 46 8.59 -5.03 3.89
C LEU A 46 9.29 -4.78 2.55
N ARG A 47 10.28 -5.62 2.21
CA ARG A 47 11.12 -5.59 1.01
C ARG A 47 11.61 -6.98 0.61
N GLY A 48 11.71 -7.22 -0.71
CA GLY A 48 12.25 -8.48 -1.22
C GLY A 48 11.41 -9.69 -0.78
N ALA A 49 12.07 -10.77 -0.34
CA ALA A 49 11.42 -12.04 -0.04
C ALA A 49 10.42 -11.97 1.14
N GLU A 50 10.57 -11.00 2.06
CA GLU A 50 9.67 -10.89 3.22
C GLU A 50 8.24 -10.48 2.84
N VAL A 51 8.07 -9.86 1.66
CA VAL A 51 6.76 -9.45 1.15
C VAL A 51 5.88 -10.68 0.93
N GLU A 52 6.39 -11.70 0.24
CA GLU A 52 5.62 -12.91 -0.07
C GLU A 52 5.26 -13.69 1.19
N ALA A 53 6.22 -13.83 2.12
CA ALA A 53 5.97 -14.47 3.41
C ALA A 53 4.88 -13.76 4.23
N TRP A 54 4.88 -12.42 4.22
CA TRP A 54 3.87 -11.64 4.93
C TRP A 54 2.49 -11.77 4.30
N LEU A 55 2.40 -11.70 2.96
CA LEU A 55 1.13 -11.87 2.23
C LEU A 55 0.49 -13.23 2.50
N ASN A 56 1.30 -14.29 2.59
CA ASN A 56 0.81 -15.65 2.88
C ASN A 56 0.35 -15.85 4.34
N THR A 57 0.91 -15.07 5.27
CA THR A 57 0.59 -15.17 6.70
C THR A 57 -0.51 -14.21 7.16
N HIS A 58 -0.88 -13.24 6.31
CA HIS A 58 -1.91 -12.23 6.59
C HIS A 58 -2.93 -12.17 5.44
N PRO A 59 -3.72 -13.22 5.18
CA PRO A 59 -4.61 -13.25 4.02
C PRO A 59 -5.67 -12.13 4.02
N GLU A 60 -6.05 -11.62 5.18
CA GLU A 60 -6.95 -10.47 5.36
C GLU A 60 -6.23 -9.11 5.41
N GLY A 61 -4.91 -9.08 5.24
CA GLY A 61 -4.10 -7.87 5.28
C GLY A 61 -4.20 -7.00 4.02
N TYR A 62 -3.62 -5.81 4.11
CA TYR A 62 -3.49 -4.89 2.99
C TYR A 62 -2.03 -4.47 2.79
N ALA A 63 -1.68 -4.10 1.57
CA ALA A 63 -0.35 -3.63 1.21
C ALA A 63 -0.41 -2.27 0.50
N VAL A 64 0.44 -1.34 0.94
CA VAL A 64 0.80 -0.15 0.20
C VAL A 64 1.92 -0.51 -0.78
N MET A 65 1.67 -0.38 -2.08
CA MET A 65 2.64 -0.66 -3.13
C MET A 65 2.86 0.57 -4.01
N TYR A 66 4.08 0.69 -4.56
CA TYR A 66 4.51 1.84 -5.35
C TYR A 66 4.79 1.43 -6.79
N LEU A 67 3.92 1.82 -7.72
CA LEU A 67 4.00 1.46 -9.14
C LEU A 67 4.65 2.59 -9.95
N LYS A 68 5.53 2.24 -10.90
CA LYS A 68 6.10 3.21 -11.86
C LYS A 68 5.14 3.50 -13.00
N ASP A 69 4.55 2.45 -13.56
CA ASP A 69 3.57 2.58 -14.65
C ASP A 69 2.16 2.78 -14.08
N THR A 70 1.49 3.82 -14.59
CA THR A 70 0.15 4.21 -14.19
C THR A 70 -0.94 3.74 -15.16
N GLN A 71 -0.58 3.20 -16.33
CA GLN A 71 -1.54 2.84 -17.39
C GLN A 71 -2.54 1.76 -16.93
N ALA A 72 -2.12 0.86 -16.05
CA ALA A 72 -2.98 -0.18 -15.49
C ALA A 72 -3.72 0.23 -14.19
N LEU A 73 -3.51 1.44 -13.66
CA LEU A 73 -4.09 1.82 -12.36
C LEU A 73 -5.61 1.77 -12.36
N ALA A 74 -6.26 2.08 -13.48
CA ALA A 74 -7.72 2.11 -13.56
C ALA A 74 -8.34 0.74 -13.23
N THR A 75 -7.69 -0.34 -13.65
CA THR A 75 -8.20 -1.71 -13.52
C THR A 75 -7.80 -2.40 -12.22
N ILE A 76 -6.82 -1.85 -11.48
CA ILE A 76 -6.41 -2.41 -10.19
C ILE A 76 -7.54 -2.18 -9.16
N PRO A 77 -8.12 -3.26 -8.59
CA PRO A 77 -9.01 -3.15 -7.44
C PRO A 77 -8.18 -2.72 -6.23
N ALA A 78 -8.45 -1.52 -5.74
CA ALA A 78 -7.71 -0.91 -4.64
C ALA A 78 -8.67 -0.20 -3.69
N ARG A 79 -8.41 -0.29 -2.38
CA ARG A 79 -9.07 0.55 -1.38
C ARG A 79 -8.83 2.02 -1.69
N HIS A 80 -7.60 2.35 -2.08
CA HIS A 80 -7.22 3.69 -2.50
C HIS A 80 -6.06 3.65 -3.49
N LYS A 81 -6.04 4.59 -4.43
CA LYS A 81 -4.95 4.77 -5.40
C LYS A 81 -4.77 6.25 -5.70
N GLN A 82 -3.53 6.69 -5.80
CA GLN A 82 -3.20 8.08 -6.13
C GLN A 82 -1.85 8.21 -6.83
N ALA A 83 -1.67 9.30 -7.58
CA ALA A 83 -0.35 9.69 -8.10
C ALA A 83 0.63 9.91 -6.93
N TYR A 84 1.86 9.44 -7.10
CA TYR A 84 2.91 9.54 -6.10
C TYR A 84 4.30 9.48 -6.75
N ARG A 85 5.11 10.54 -6.57
CA ARG A 85 6.52 10.62 -7.01
C ARG A 85 6.76 10.17 -8.47
N GLY A 86 5.94 10.62 -9.40
CA GLY A 86 6.08 10.28 -10.84
C GLY A 86 5.53 8.91 -11.23
N GLY A 87 4.95 8.16 -10.29
CA GLY A 87 4.16 6.95 -10.53
C GLY A 87 2.89 6.99 -9.68
N ALA A 88 2.58 5.89 -9.01
CA ALA A 88 1.43 5.80 -8.11
C ALA A 88 1.69 5.00 -6.84
N ALA A 89 0.93 5.34 -5.80
CA ALA A 89 0.80 4.54 -4.60
C ALA A 89 -0.60 3.92 -4.57
N VAL A 90 -0.68 2.62 -4.30
CA VAL A 90 -1.93 1.87 -4.21
C VAL A 90 -2.01 1.16 -2.85
N LEU A 91 -3.20 1.14 -2.26
CA LEU A 91 -3.54 0.34 -1.09
C LEU A 91 -4.48 -0.77 -1.55
N VAL A 92 -3.98 -2.00 -1.53
CA VAL A 92 -4.65 -3.18 -2.11
C VAL A 92 -4.71 -4.31 -1.09
N ASP A 93 -5.68 -5.21 -1.25
CA ASP A 93 -5.69 -6.47 -0.48
C ASP A 93 -4.49 -7.37 -0.83
N THR A 94 -4.23 -8.37 0.00
CA THR A 94 -3.10 -9.30 -0.19
C THR A 94 -3.16 -10.08 -1.49
N GLN A 95 -4.35 -10.49 -1.94
CA GLN A 95 -4.51 -11.22 -3.20
C GLN A 95 -4.09 -10.37 -4.39
N THR A 96 -4.51 -9.11 -4.42
CA THR A 96 -4.15 -8.14 -5.45
C THR A 96 -2.68 -7.76 -5.34
N ALA A 97 -2.14 -7.62 -4.12
CA ALA A 97 -0.72 -7.40 -3.91
C ALA A 97 0.14 -8.53 -4.47
N ALA A 98 -0.25 -9.79 -4.26
CA ALA A 98 0.44 -10.96 -4.80
C ALA A 98 0.43 -10.97 -6.35
N ARG A 99 -0.72 -10.66 -6.98
CA ARG A 99 -0.82 -10.53 -8.44
C ARG A 99 0.09 -9.43 -8.98
N LEU A 100 0.13 -8.27 -8.31
CA LEU A 100 1.00 -7.15 -8.68
C LEU A 100 2.50 -7.47 -8.48
N LEU A 101 2.84 -8.28 -7.49
CA LEU A 101 4.21 -8.73 -7.26
C LEU A 101 4.66 -9.67 -8.40
N ALA A 102 3.83 -10.65 -8.77
CA ALA A 102 4.12 -11.57 -9.86
C ALA A 102 4.33 -10.84 -11.21
N ALA A 103 3.46 -9.88 -11.54
CA ALA A 103 3.54 -9.10 -12.78
C ALA A 103 4.76 -8.15 -12.88
N ARG A 104 5.56 -8.00 -11.82
CA ARG A 104 6.82 -7.22 -11.82
C ARG A 104 8.08 -8.08 -11.95
N VAL A 105 7.94 -9.37 -11.70
CA VAL A 105 9.04 -10.35 -11.80
C VAL A 105 9.18 -10.85 -13.24
N GLU A 106 8.11 -10.74 -14.05
CA GLU A 106 8.12 -10.90 -15.50
C GLU A 106 8.72 -9.69 -16.22
#